data_AF-A0A9E0UXC1-F1
#
_entry.id   AF-A0A9E0UXC1-F1
#
_cell.length_a   1.000
_cell.length_b   1.000
_cell.length_c   1.000
_cell.angle_alpha   90.00
_cell.angle_beta   90.00
_cell.angle_gamma   90.00
#
_symmetry.space_group_name_H-M   'P 1'
#
loop_
_entity.id
_entity.type
_entity.pdbx_description
1 polymer ?
#
loop_
_entity_poly.entity_id
_entity_poly.type
_entity_poly.pdbx_seq_one_letter_code
_entity_poly.pdbx_strand_id
1 'polypeptide(L)'
;MSWNTNNNGGGTDTLQQNRRQVRCNSENYDVTGLEGVALTDKIKAIARDNDISKFDIYDSQNRNINPDQIEAGNFTGDLTLVRFNVAAA
;
A
#
# COMPACT_ATOMS: atom_id res chain seq x y z
N MET A 1 -49.18 -0.77 10.75
CA MET A 1 -48.64 0.14 9.71
C MET A 1 -47.35 -0.48 9.19
N SER A 2 -47.23 -0.63 7.88
CA SER A 2 -46.21 -1.40 7.17
C SER A 2 -44.80 -0.78 7.22
N TRP A 3 -43.79 -1.64 7.05
CA TRP A 3 -42.38 -1.36 6.75
C TRP A 3 -42.19 -0.47 5.51
N ASN A 4 -41.19 0.42 5.50
CA ASN A 4 -40.50 0.79 4.27
C ASN A 4 -39.01 1.09 4.53
N THR A 5 -38.16 0.20 4.03
CA THR A 5 -36.70 0.34 3.95
C THR A 5 -36.39 0.82 2.53
N ASN A 6 -35.78 1.98 2.35
CA ASN A 6 -34.98 2.24 1.16
C ASN A 6 -33.77 3.12 1.46
N ASN A 7 -32.63 2.61 1.03
CA ASN A 7 -31.25 3.05 1.23
C ASN A 7 -30.82 3.82 -0.02
N ASN A 8 -30.20 5.00 0.10
CA ASN A 8 -29.27 5.45 -0.94
C ASN A 8 -28.27 6.54 -0.46
N GLY A 9 -27.01 6.12 -0.29
CA GLY A 9 -25.83 6.86 -0.74
C GLY A 9 -25.33 8.03 0.13
N GLY A 10 -24.17 7.84 0.77
CA GLY A 10 -23.35 8.97 1.21
C GLY A 10 -22.27 8.68 2.25
N GLY A 11 -22.24 7.50 2.85
CA GLY A 11 -21.17 7.12 3.78
C GLY A 11 -19.96 6.54 3.05
N THR A 12 -19.19 7.33 2.30
CA THR A 12 -17.99 6.79 1.60
C THR A 12 -16.86 7.78 1.34
N ASP A 13 -16.70 8.83 2.14
CA ASP A 13 -15.54 9.74 1.97
C ASP A 13 -14.62 9.78 3.20
N THR A 14 -15.16 9.68 4.42
CA THR A 14 -14.34 9.78 5.64
C THR A 14 -13.55 8.51 6.00
N LEU A 15 -13.89 7.35 5.42
CA LEU A 15 -13.09 6.11 5.53
C LEU A 15 -12.01 6.00 4.44
N GLN A 16 -12.05 6.85 3.41
CA GLN A 16 -11.04 6.87 2.35
C GLN A 16 -9.81 7.71 2.74
N GLN A 17 -9.99 8.71 3.60
CA GLN A 17 -8.93 9.68 3.96
C GLN A 17 -7.74 9.09 4.73
N ASN A 18 -7.83 7.86 5.23
CA ASN A 18 -6.73 7.18 5.90
C ASN A 18 -6.39 5.83 5.25
N ARG A 19 -6.91 5.57 4.05
CA ARG A 19 -6.54 4.37 3.32
C ARG A 19 -5.12 4.52 2.80
N ARG A 20 -4.25 3.59 3.19
CA ARG A 20 -2.88 3.51 2.70
C ARG A 20 -2.77 2.25 1.85
N GLN A 21 -2.27 2.41 0.64
CA GLN A 21 -2.09 1.31 -0.30
C GLN A 21 -0.63 1.10 -0.64
N VAL A 22 -0.30 -0.17 -0.88
CA VAL A 22 0.94 -0.58 -1.49
C VAL A 22 0.62 -1.07 -2.89
N ARG A 23 1.07 -0.34 -3.91
CA ARG A 23 0.96 -0.76 -5.31
C ARG A 23 2.13 -1.66 -5.66
N CYS A 24 1.82 -2.85 -6.17
CA CYS A 24 2.80 -3.80 -6.69
C CYS A 24 2.33 -4.28 -8.06
N ASN A 25 3.16 -4.11 -9.10
CA ASN A 25 2.76 -4.38 -10.48
C ASN A 25 1.48 -3.63 -10.89
N SER A 26 0.39 -4.37 -11.14
CA SER A 26 -0.94 -3.84 -11.50
C SER A 26 -1.98 -3.99 -10.39
N GLU A 27 -1.55 -4.39 -9.20
CA GLU A 27 -2.41 -4.65 -8.05
C GLU A 27 -2.14 -3.65 -6.92
N ASN A 28 -3.19 -3.30 -6.18
CA ASN A 28 -3.12 -2.46 -4.99
C ASN A 28 -3.47 -3.29 -3.77
N TYR A 29 -2.59 -3.26 -2.77
CA TYR A 29 -2.73 -4.00 -1.53
C TYR A 29 -3.04 -3.02 -0.41
N ASP A 30 -4.12 -3.28 0.34
CA ASP A 30 -4.49 -2.47 1.49
C ASP A 30 -3.52 -2.72 2.66
N VAL A 31 -2.89 -1.65 3.14
CA VAL A 31 -2.01 -1.65 4.32
C VAL A 31 -2.48 -0.64 5.37
N THR A 32 -3.75 -0.24 5.31
CA THR A 32 -4.36 0.68 6.25
C THR A 32 -4.22 0.17 7.68
N GLY A 33 -3.75 1.03 8.59
CA GLY A 33 -3.52 0.68 9.98
C GLY A 33 -2.25 -0.13 10.25
N LEU A 34 -1.44 -0.44 9.23
CA LEU A 34 -0.11 -1.01 9.40
C LEU A 34 0.95 0.09 9.46
N GLU A 35 1.82 -0.02 10.46
CA GLU A 35 2.93 0.91 10.69
C GLU A 35 4.17 0.14 11.17
N GLY A 36 5.33 0.80 11.15
CA GLY A 36 6.56 0.23 11.67
C GLY A 36 6.94 -1.08 10.98
N VAL A 37 7.40 -2.03 11.79
CA VAL A 37 7.80 -3.38 11.35
C VAL A 37 6.66 -4.13 10.68
N ALA A 38 5.41 -3.97 11.16
CA ALA A 38 4.27 -4.67 10.60
C ALA A 38 3.97 -4.25 9.15
N LEU A 39 4.16 -2.97 8.83
CA LEU A 39 4.05 -2.47 7.45
C LEU A 39 5.17 -3.04 6.58
N THR A 40 6.41 -2.99 7.06
CA THR A 40 7.57 -3.51 6.33
C THR A 40 7.45 -5.00 6.04
N ASP A 41 6.96 -5.79 7.01
CA ASP A 41 6.72 -7.22 6.83
C ASP A 41 5.59 -7.50 5.83
N LYS A 42 4.52 -6.70 5.84
CA LYS A 42 3.46 -6.81 4.83
C LYS A 42 3.97 -6.49 3.43
N ILE A 43 4.83 -5.47 3.28
CA ILE A 43 5.47 -5.13 2.01
C ILE A 43 6.34 -6.29 1.50
N LYS A 44 7.15 -6.89 2.39
CA LYS A 44 7.97 -8.07 2.05
C LYS A 44 7.10 -9.26 1.63
N ALA A 45 5.97 -9.49 2.30
CA ALA A 45 5.02 -10.54 1.94
C ALA A 45 4.44 -10.29 0.54
N ILE A 46 3.98 -9.07 0.25
CA ILE A 46 3.47 -8.69 -1.07
C ILE A 46 4.51 -8.94 -2.17
N ALA A 47 5.77 -8.56 -1.94
CA ALA A 47 6.85 -8.80 -2.89
C ALA A 47 7.08 -10.30 -3.15
N ARG A 48 7.07 -11.12 -2.09
CA ARG A 48 7.22 -12.59 -2.19
C ARG A 48 6.04 -13.23 -2.92
N ASP A 49 4.81 -12.82 -2.63
CA ASP A 49 3.60 -13.31 -3.28
C ASP A 49 3.58 -12.97 -4.79
N ASN A 50 4.33 -11.94 -5.20
CA ASN A 50 4.52 -11.53 -6.60
C ASN A 50 5.81 -12.08 -7.25
N ASP A 51 6.52 -13.02 -6.61
CA ASP A 51 7.81 -13.57 -7.07
C ASP A 51 8.91 -12.50 -7.29
N ILE A 52 8.87 -11.41 -6.54
CA ILE A 52 9.85 -10.32 -6.63
C ILE A 52 10.95 -10.53 -5.59
N SER A 53 12.14 -10.91 -6.06
CA SER A 53 13.31 -11.14 -5.22
C SER A 53 14.08 -9.85 -4.86
N LYS A 54 13.98 -8.82 -5.72
CA LYS A 54 14.60 -7.50 -5.53
C LYS A 54 13.67 -6.40 -6.01
N PHE A 55 13.45 -5.40 -5.16
CA PHE A 55 12.58 -4.26 -5.45
C PHE A 55 13.08 -2.99 -4.77
N ASP A 56 12.78 -1.86 -5.38
CA ASP A 56 12.80 -0.54 -4.75
C ASP A 56 11.40 -0.20 -4.25
N ILE A 57 11.32 0.63 -3.20
CA ILE A 57 10.07 1.15 -2.68
C ILE A 57 10.06 2.66 -2.88
N TYR A 58 8.99 3.16 -3.47
CA TYR A 58 8.78 4.58 -3.70
C TYR A 58 7.57 5.08 -2.92
N ASP A 59 7.66 6.29 -2.37
CA ASP A 59 6.50 6.97 -1.78
C ASP A 59 5.69 7.74 -2.85
N SER A 60 4.58 8.36 -2.42
CA SER A 60 3.74 9.18 -3.31
C SER A 60 4.46 10.42 -3.90
N GLN A 61 5.60 10.82 -3.34
CA GLN A 61 6.45 11.89 -3.85
C GLN A 61 7.55 11.36 -4.79
N ASN A 62 7.49 10.07 -5.15
CA ASN A 62 8.47 9.38 -5.99
C ASN A 62 9.89 9.38 -5.37
N ARG A 63 9.99 9.40 -4.04
CA ARG A 63 11.25 9.24 -3.32
C ARG A 63 11.51 7.75 -3.10
N ASN A 64 12.70 7.28 -3.47
CA ASN A 64 13.14 5.94 -3.09
C ASN A 64 13.36 5.93 -1.56
N ILE A 65 12.65 5.03 -0.88
CA ILE A 65 12.60 4.91 0.57
C ILE A 65 13.03 3.52 1.01
N ASN A 66 13.91 3.50 2.00
CA ASN A 66 14.43 2.26 2.56
C ASN A 66 13.51 1.71 3.66
N PRO A 67 13.62 0.41 3.99
CA PRO A 67 12.84 -0.21 5.07
C PRO A 67 12.90 0.55 6.39
N ASP A 68 14.07 1.04 6.79
CA ASP A 68 14.25 1.82 8.03
C ASP A 68 13.41 3.11 8.04
N GLN A 69 13.24 3.76 6.89
CA GLN A 69 12.42 4.96 6.77
C GLN A 69 10.92 4.63 6.85
N ILE A 70 10.51 3.47 6.34
CA ILE A 70 9.15 2.97 6.46
C ILE A 70 8.84 2.63 7.92
N GLU A 71 9.77 1.97 8.60
CA GLU A 71 9.65 1.62 10.01
C GLU A 71 9.58 2.86 10.91
N ALA A 72 10.35 3.90 10.57
CA ALA A 72 10.33 5.19 11.25
C ALA A 72 9.12 6.07 10.87
N GLY A 73 8.26 5.64 9.95
CA GLY A 73 7.12 6.44 9.46
C GLY A 73 7.53 7.66 8.61
N ASN A 74 8.77 7.71 8.13
CA ASN A 74 9.32 8.80 7.34
C ASN A 74 9.08 8.63 5.83
N PHE A 75 7.80 8.55 5.45
CA PHE A 75 7.36 8.46 4.07
C PHE A 75 6.02 9.18 3.92
N THR A 76 5.54 9.35 2.68
CA THR A 76 4.31 10.11 2.42
C THR A 76 3.37 9.33 1.52
N GLY A 77 2.10 9.24 1.93
CA GLY A 77 1.03 8.65 1.13
C GLY A 77 1.20 7.16 0.85
N ASP A 78 0.74 6.76 -0.33
CA ASP A 78 0.82 5.39 -0.83
C ASP A 78 2.25 5.00 -1.22
N LEU A 79 2.50 3.70 -1.17
CA LEU A 79 3.80 3.12 -1.48
C LEU A 79 3.71 2.36 -2.81
N THR A 80 4.78 2.39 -3.58
CA THR A 80 4.88 1.63 -4.85
C THR A 80 6.11 0.76 -4.82
N LEU A 81 5.96 -0.53 -5.13
CA LEU A 81 7.05 -1.47 -5.31
C LEU A 81 7.41 -1.51 -6.80
N VAL A 82 8.68 -1.24 -7.09
CA VAL A 82 9.25 -1.35 -8.43
C VAL A 82 10.23 -2.49 -8.42
N ARG A 83 9.94 -3.55 -9.19
CA ARG A 83 10.87 -4.67 -9.36
C ARG A 83 12.17 -4.17 -9.99
N PHE A 84 13.30 -4.64 -9.48
CA PHE A 84 14.55 -4.53 -10.23
C PHE A 84 14.48 -5.48 -11.41
N ASN A 85 14.15 -4.95 -12.59
CA ASN A 85 14.52 -5.64 -13.82
C ASN A 85 16.05 -5.56 -13.91
N VAL A 86 16.74 -6.58 -13.39
CA VAL A 86 18.06 -6.88 -13.93
C VAL A 86 17.75 -7.29 -15.37
N ALA A 87 17.94 -6.37 -16.32
CA ALA A 87 17.99 -6.77 -17.71
C ALA A 87 19.00 -7.90 -17.76
N ALA A 88 18.54 -9.10 -18.12
CA ALA A 88 19.42 -10.22 -18.35
C ALA A 88 20.43 -9.74 -19.40
N ALA A 89 21.67 -9.57 -18.98
CA ALA A 89 22.83 -9.32 -19.82
C ALA A 89 23.67 -10.59 -19.80
#